data_AF-A1RSM6-F1
#
_entry.id   AF-A1RSM6-F1
#
_cell.length_a   1.000
_cell.length_b   1.000
_cell.length_c   1.000
_cell.angle_alpha   90.00
_cell.angle_beta   90.00
_cell.angle_gamma   90.00
#
_symmetry.space_group_name_H-M   'P 1'
#
loop_
_entity.id
_entity.type
_entity.pdbx_description
1 polymer ?
#
loop_
_entity_poly.entity_id
_entity_poly.type
_entity_poly.pdbx_seq_one_letter_code
_entity_poly.pdbx_strand_id
1 'polypeptide(L)'
;MTRIKDLGLSDKAVIINASFYDVPLTDADVVTMYLLTSVNERLRPKLEKELRPAARVVTHDFEVPGWRPIVIEEIYEDWRSHKLFLYKIPGKEIPLPGKNKALEDKWLRQVAELIDGVHSLEEIALKLGVTIRKIRETIEELKKIGVVEEVKIIK
;
A
#
# COMPACT_ATOMS: atom_id res chain seq x y z
N MET A 1 -8.34 -11.94 22.47
CA MET A 1 -7.47 -10.77 22.77
C MET A 1 -6.22 -11.14 23.57
N THR A 2 -6.20 -12.26 24.31
CA THR A 2 -5.11 -12.64 25.23
C THR A 2 -3.75 -12.80 24.53
N ARG A 3 -3.67 -13.58 23.42
CA ARG A 3 -2.40 -13.87 22.73
C ARG A 3 -1.62 -12.63 22.24
N ILE A 4 -2.29 -11.60 21.71
CA ILE A 4 -1.62 -10.36 21.26
C ILE A 4 -0.98 -9.65 22.45
N LYS A 5 -1.71 -9.60 23.57
CA LYS A 5 -1.23 -8.98 24.80
C LYS A 5 -0.10 -9.79 25.43
N ASP A 6 -0.24 -11.11 25.48
CA ASP A 6 0.75 -12.04 26.05
C ASP A 6 2.08 -11.99 25.28
N LEU A 7 2.03 -11.73 23.97
CA LEU A 7 3.21 -11.54 23.11
C LEU A 7 3.73 -10.09 23.09
N GLY A 8 3.09 -9.16 23.80
CA GLY A 8 3.50 -7.75 23.84
C GLY A 8 3.33 -7.02 22.49
N LEU A 9 2.37 -7.42 21.66
CA LEU A 9 2.16 -6.91 20.30
C LEU A 9 1.02 -5.88 20.20
N SER A 10 0.52 -5.36 21.32
CA SER A 10 -0.66 -4.49 21.34
C SER A 10 -0.47 -3.15 20.63
N ASP A 11 0.78 -2.71 20.42
CA ASP A 11 1.15 -1.51 19.65
C ASP A 11 1.24 -1.77 18.13
N LYS A 12 1.28 -3.04 17.71
CA LYS A 12 1.54 -3.46 16.32
C LYS A 12 0.41 -4.25 15.69
N ALA A 13 -0.44 -4.87 16.50
CA ALA A 13 -1.50 -5.75 16.03
C ALA A 13 -2.85 -5.41 16.67
N VAL A 14 -3.87 -5.29 15.83
CA VAL A 14 -5.25 -5.04 16.23
C VAL A 14 -6.14 -6.10 15.59
N ILE A 15 -7.14 -6.58 16.33
CA ILE A 15 -8.19 -7.46 15.80
C ILE A 15 -9.47 -6.64 15.69
N ILE A 16 -10.03 -6.59 14.49
CA ILE A 16 -11.30 -5.93 14.23
C ILE A 16 -12.36 -7.03 14.11
N ASN A 17 -13.33 -7.05 15.03
CA ASN A 17 -14.48 -7.94 14.94
C ASN A 17 -15.53 -7.32 14.01
N ALA A 18 -15.42 -7.60 12.71
CA ALA A 18 -16.33 -7.12 11.69
C ALA A 18 -16.29 -8.02 10.45
N SER A 19 -17.27 -7.86 9.57
CA SER A 19 -17.20 -8.37 8.21
C SER A 19 -16.12 -7.60 7.44
N PHE A 20 -15.19 -8.31 6.80
CA PHE A 20 -14.11 -7.69 6.02
C PHE A 20 -14.60 -6.93 4.78
N TYR A 21 -15.87 -7.12 4.37
CA TYR A 21 -16.48 -6.31 3.32
C TYR A 21 -16.70 -4.85 3.77
N ASP A 22 -16.89 -4.63 5.07
CA ASP A 22 -17.31 -3.35 5.63
C ASP A 22 -16.14 -2.55 6.25
N VAL A 23 -14.98 -3.18 6.43
CA VAL A 23 -13.77 -2.53 6.95
C VAL A 23 -13.04 -1.81 5.82
N PRO A 24 -12.67 -0.52 5.96
CA PRO A 24 -11.91 0.20 4.94
C PRO A 24 -10.48 -0.33 4.84
N LEU A 25 -9.98 -0.50 3.62
CA LEU A 25 -8.62 -1.00 3.35
C LEU A 25 -7.65 0.10 2.87
N THR A 26 -8.06 1.37 2.92
CA THR A 26 -7.34 2.50 2.31
C THR A 26 -5.91 2.70 2.83
N ASP A 27 -5.61 2.24 4.04
CA ASP A 27 -4.29 2.41 4.68
C ASP A 27 -3.41 1.16 4.57
N ALA A 28 -3.89 0.09 3.92
CA ALA A 28 -3.14 -1.13 3.76
C ALA A 28 -2.10 -1.00 2.63
N ASP A 29 -0.81 -1.13 2.98
CA ASP A 29 0.28 -1.28 2.01
C ASP A 29 0.37 -2.72 1.45
N VAL A 30 -0.11 -3.70 2.21
CA VAL A 30 -0.17 -5.13 1.87
C VAL A 30 -1.46 -5.73 2.44
N VAL A 31 -2.17 -6.52 1.64
CA VAL A 31 -3.31 -7.35 2.07
C VAL A 31 -2.94 -8.82 1.83
N THR A 32 -3.13 -9.66 2.84
CA THR A 32 -2.91 -11.11 2.76
C THR A 32 -4.23 -11.84 2.88
N MET A 33 -4.50 -12.81 2.01
CA MET A 33 -5.78 -13.50 1.94
C MET A 33 -5.58 -15.00 1.80
N TYR A 34 -6.36 -15.75 2.57
CA TYR A 34 -6.56 -17.18 2.34
C TYR A 34 -8.06 -17.47 2.32
N LEU A 35 -8.66 -17.33 1.14
CA LEU A 35 -10.09 -17.41 0.89
C LEU A 35 -10.33 -18.19 -0.40
N LEU A 36 -11.55 -18.68 -0.60
CA LEU A 36 -11.95 -19.38 -1.82
C LEU A 36 -11.99 -18.43 -3.03
N THR A 37 -11.78 -18.97 -4.23
CA THR A 37 -11.81 -18.21 -5.50
C THR A 37 -13.05 -17.33 -5.67
N SER A 38 -14.24 -17.85 -5.32
CA SER A 38 -15.50 -17.09 -5.43
C SER A 38 -15.56 -15.89 -4.47
N VAL A 39 -14.90 -15.98 -3.32
CA VAL A 39 -14.79 -14.87 -2.36
C VAL A 39 -13.79 -13.84 -2.86
N ASN A 40 -12.64 -14.28 -3.40
CA ASN A 40 -11.66 -13.38 -4.02
C ASN A 40 -12.28 -12.58 -5.17
N GLU A 41 -13.07 -13.23 -6.03
CA GLU A 41 -13.78 -12.58 -7.13
C GLU A 41 -14.75 -11.50 -6.62
N ARG A 42 -15.53 -11.81 -5.58
CA ARG A 42 -16.46 -10.85 -4.96
C ARG A 42 -15.74 -9.69 -4.27
N LEU A 43 -14.55 -9.94 -3.71
CA LEU A 43 -13.77 -8.92 -3.01
C LEU A 43 -13.00 -8.00 -3.97
N ARG A 44 -12.70 -8.47 -5.19
CA ARG A 44 -11.92 -7.73 -6.20
C ARG A 44 -12.36 -6.28 -6.39
N PRO A 45 -13.66 -5.94 -6.60
CA PRO A 45 -14.06 -4.55 -6.80
C PRO A 45 -13.77 -3.64 -5.58
N LYS A 46 -13.84 -4.19 -4.37
CA LYS A 46 -13.49 -3.46 -3.13
C LYS A 46 -11.99 -3.18 -3.09
N LEU A 47 -11.16 -4.19 -3.39
CA LEU A 47 -9.70 -4.04 -3.42
C LEU A 47 -9.29 -3.00 -4.46
N GLU A 48 -9.85 -3.05 -5.67
CA GLU A 48 -9.56 -2.09 -6.75
C GLU A 48 -9.99 -0.67 -6.39
N LYS A 49 -11.10 -0.52 -5.66
CA LYS A 49 -11.62 0.78 -5.24
C LYS A 49 -10.80 1.39 -4.11
N GLU A 50 -10.51 0.62 -3.07
CA GLU A 50 -10.02 1.14 -1.79
C GLU A 50 -8.50 1.11 -1.66
N LEU A 51 -7.81 0.15 -2.27
CA LEU A 51 -6.37 0.09 -2.16
C LEU A 51 -5.72 1.20 -2.99
N ARG A 52 -4.68 1.79 -2.40
CA ARG A 52 -3.85 2.80 -3.08
C ARG A 52 -3.02 2.14 -4.18
N PRO A 53 -2.60 2.91 -5.20
CA PRO A 53 -1.58 2.44 -6.12
C PRO A 53 -0.37 1.84 -5.39
N ALA A 54 0.22 0.83 -5.99
CA ALA A 54 1.34 0.06 -5.45
C ALA A 54 1.07 -0.80 -4.21
N ALA A 55 -0.11 -0.74 -3.61
CA ALA A 55 -0.50 -1.72 -2.59
C ALA A 55 -0.39 -3.14 -3.16
N ARG A 56 0.03 -4.08 -2.33
CA ARG A 56 0.22 -5.49 -2.73
C ARG A 56 -0.90 -6.33 -2.17
N VAL A 57 -1.34 -7.31 -2.95
CA VAL A 57 -2.27 -8.34 -2.49
C VAL A 57 -1.60 -9.68 -2.65
N VAL A 58 -1.54 -10.46 -1.58
CA VAL A 58 -1.01 -11.82 -1.58
C VAL A 58 -2.15 -12.79 -1.30
N THR A 59 -2.39 -13.74 -2.20
CA THR A 59 -3.38 -14.80 -1.98
C THR A 59 -2.72 -16.16 -1.87
N HIS A 60 -3.26 -17.02 -1.00
CA HIS A 60 -2.83 -18.39 -0.78
C HIS A 60 -3.79 -19.37 -1.46
N ASP A 61 -3.23 -20.26 -2.28
CA ASP A 61 -3.83 -21.32 -3.11
C ASP A 61 -4.83 -20.89 -4.19
N PHE A 62 -5.55 -19.80 -3.98
CA PHE A 62 -6.61 -19.35 -4.86
C PHE A 62 -6.30 -17.97 -5.45
N GLU A 63 -6.33 -17.87 -6.77
CA GLU A 63 -6.13 -16.61 -7.50
C GLU A 63 -7.27 -15.61 -7.25
N VAL A 64 -7.01 -14.35 -7.64
CA VAL A 64 -8.06 -13.34 -7.84
C VAL A 64 -8.45 -13.33 -9.31
N PRO A 65 -9.66 -13.80 -9.69
CA PRO A 65 -10.05 -13.90 -11.09
C PRO A 65 -9.96 -12.56 -11.84
N GLY A 66 -9.39 -12.59 -13.04
CA GLY A 66 -9.20 -11.42 -13.90
C GLY A 66 -8.00 -10.54 -13.55
N TRP A 67 -7.28 -10.82 -12.46
CA TRP A 67 -5.98 -10.21 -12.20
C TRP A 67 -4.85 -11.06 -12.77
N ARG A 68 -3.73 -10.41 -13.10
CA ARG A 68 -2.49 -11.08 -13.50
C ARG A 68 -1.49 -10.99 -12.34
N PRO A 69 -1.05 -12.12 -11.76
CA PRO A 69 -0.04 -12.10 -10.71
C PRO A 69 1.30 -11.62 -11.28
N ILE A 70 2.04 -10.86 -10.49
CA ILE A 70 3.42 -10.45 -10.80
C ILE A 70 4.44 -11.48 -10.34
N VAL A 71 4.09 -12.29 -9.33
CA VAL A 71 4.88 -13.43 -8.85
C VAL A 71 3.92 -14.57 -8.51
N ILE A 72 4.32 -15.79 -8.86
CA ILE A 72 3.69 -17.02 -8.44
C ILE A 72 4.78 -17.86 -7.81
N GLU A 73 4.63 -18.19 -6.53
CA GLU A 73 5.54 -19.10 -5.82
C GLU A 73 4.82 -20.39 -5.47
N GLU A 74 5.45 -21.53 -5.76
CA GLU A 74 4.93 -22.84 -5.36
C GLU A 74 5.77 -23.38 -4.20
N ILE A 75 5.11 -23.63 -3.08
CA ILE A 75 5.70 -24.11 -1.84
C ILE A 75 5.37 -25.59 -1.71
N TYR A 76 6.38 -26.43 -1.65
CA TYR A 76 6.23 -27.88 -1.46
C TYR A 76 6.39 -28.23 0.02
N GLU A 77 5.38 -28.88 0.59
CA GLU A 77 5.44 -29.57 1.88
C GLU A 77 5.40 -31.09 1.64
N ASP A 78 5.73 -31.89 2.66
CA ASP A 78 5.88 -33.35 2.55
C ASP A 78 4.69 -34.07 1.88
N TRP A 79 3.46 -33.55 2.04
CA TRP A 79 2.22 -34.20 1.57
C TRP A 79 1.32 -33.31 0.71
N ARG A 80 1.72 -32.06 0.43
CA ARG A 80 0.91 -31.09 -0.33
C ARG A 80 1.78 -29.98 -0.92
N SER A 81 1.34 -29.39 -2.02
CA SER A 81 1.88 -28.11 -2.48
C SER A 81 0.87 -26.99 -2.28
N HIS A 82 1.40 -25.79 -2.10
CA HIS A 82 0.66 -24.55 -1.97
C HIS A 82 1.15 -23.54 -2.99
N LYS A 83 0.26 -22.66 -3.44
CA LYS A 83 0.64 -21.56 -4.34
C LYS A 83 0.42 -20.21 -3.68
N LEU A 84 1.40 -19.31 -3.77
CA LEU A 84 1.25 -17.92 -3.38
C LEU A 84 1.24 -17.05 -4.62
N PHE A 85 0.23 -16.20 -4.73
CA PHE A 85 0.08 -15.24 -5.82
C PHE A 85 0.28 -13.83 -5.28
N LEU A 86 1.22 -13.09 -5.85
CA LEU A 86 1.43 -11.68 -5.54
C LEU A 86 0.86 -10.82 -6.67
N TYR A 87 0.04 -9.85 -6.30
CA TYR A 87 -0.51 -8.82 -7.18
C TYR A 87 -0.08 -7.44 -6.71
N LYS A 88 -0.04 -6.47 -7.62
CA LYS A 88 0.22 -5.05 -7.33
C LYS A 88 -0.91 -4.21 -7.91
N ILE A 89 -1.50 -3.35 -7.10
CA ILE A 89 -2.55 -2.43 -7.54
C ILE A 89 -1.94 -1.41 -8.52
N PRO A 90 -2.50 -1.27 -9.73
CA PRO A 90 -1.96 -0.36 -10.73
C PRO A 90 -2.18 1.11 -10.34
N GLY A 91 -1.38 1.97 -10.96
CA GLY A 91 -1.50 3.41 -10.88
C GLY A 91 -0.27 4.12 -10.30
N LYS A 92 -0.37 5.45 -10.23
CA LYS A 92 0.65 6.34 -9.68
C LYS A 92 0.02 7.35 -8.72
N GLU A 93 0.72 7.63 -7.63
CA GLU A 93 0.45 8.74 -6.73
C GLU A 93 1.39 9.89 -7.10
N ILE A 94 0.87 11.01 -7.62
CA ILE A 94 1.68 12.16 -8.08
C ILE A 94 1.42 13.36 -7.17
N PRO A 95 2.41 13.84 -6.41
CA PRO A 95 2.28 15.04 -5.59
C PRO A 95 2.33 16.29 -6.47
N LEU A 96 1.32 17.16 -6.32
CA LEU A 96 1.27 18.44 -7.02
C LEU A 96 1.95 19.53 -6.19
N PRO A 97 2.83 20.35 -6.81
CA PRO A 97 3.52 21.42 -6.12
C PRO A 97 2.54 22.50 -5.68
N GLY A 98 2.67 22.94 -4.44
CA GLY A 98 1.87 24.01 -3.84
C GLY A 98 2.64 25.33 -3.74
N LYS A 99 2.56 25.97 -2.58
CA LYS A 99 3.21 27.26 -2.31
C LYS A 99 4.70 27.08 -2.11
N ASN A 100 5.49 27.99 -2.70
CA ASN A 100 6.90 28.09 -2.39
C ASN A 100 7.09 28.61 -0.95
N LYS A 101 7.76 27.82 -0.10
CA LYS A 101 8.09 28.18 1.28
C LYS A 101 9.53 27.79 1.59
N ALA A 102 10.21 28.63 2.37
CA ALA A 102 11.48 28.26 2.97
C ALA A 102 11.24 27.15 4.00
N LEU A 103 11.79 25.98 3.71
CA LEU A 103 11.87 24.84 4.64
C LEU A 103 13.16 24.97 5.43
N GLU A 104 13.24 24.61 6.70
CA GLU A 104 14.54 24.56 7.43
C GLU A 104 15.14 23.15 7.40
N ASP A 105 14.26 22.15 7.46
CA ASP A 105 14.62 20.75 7.46
C ASP A 105 15.20 20.33 6.10
N LYS A 106 16.41 19.75 6.14
CA LYS A 106 17.15 19.31 4.95
C LYS A 106 16.43 18.20 4.19
N TRP A 107 15.80 17.28 4.91
CA TRP A 107 15.04 16.17 4.32
C TRP A 107 13.79 16.68 3.62
N LEU A 108 13.03 17.58 4.26
CA LEU A 108 11.87 18.21 3.64
C LEU A 108 12.24 18.98 2.37
N ARG A 109 13.35 19.74 2.38
CA ARG A 109 13.86 20.43 1.19
C ARG A 109 14.16 19.45 0.07
N GLN A 110 14.92 18.40 0.37
CA GLN A 110 15.34 17.41 -0.61
C GLN A 110 14.14 16.70 -1.27
N VAL A 111 13.10 16.39 -0.50
CA VAL A 111 11.86 15.81 -1.06
C VAL A 111 11.10 16.86 -1.86
N ALA A 112 10.93 18.08 -1.35
CA ALA A 112 10.21 19.15 -2.04
C ALA A 112 10.82 19.52 -3.40
N GLU A 113 12.15 19.47 -3.54
CA GLU A 113 12.87 19.68 -4.81
C GLU A 113 12.52 18.63 -5.89
N LEU A 114 11.99 17.47 -5.50
CA LEU A 114 11.58 16.41 -6.41
C LEU A 114 10.08 16.44 -6.75
N ILE A 115 9.32 17.39 -6.18
CA ILE A 115 7.88 17.52 -6.40
C ILE A 115 7.66 18.48 -7.56
N ASP A 116 7.45 17.91 -8.75
CA ASP A 116 7.27 18.66 -9.99
C ASP A 116 5.88 18.45 -10.63
N GLY A 117 4.99 17.70 -9.97
CA GLY A 117 3.68 17.36 -10.50
C GLY A 117 3.71 16.32 -11.63
N VAL A 118 4.86 15.68 -11.87
CA VAL A 118 5.06 14.66 -12.90
C VAL A 118 5.51 13.34 -12.29
N HIS A 119 6.53 13.38 -11.42
CA HIS A 119 7.07 12.17 -10.80
C HIS A 119 6.15 11.63 -9.71
N SER A 120 5.98 10.31 -9.70
CA SER A 120 5.20 9.61 -8.68
C SER A 120 5.99 9.41 -7.38
N LEU A 121 5.28 9.10 -6.30
CA LEU A 121 5.88 8.77 -5.01
C LEU A 121 6.84 7.58 -5.11
N GLU A 122 6.56 6.58 -5.96
CA GLU A 122 7.47 5.46 -6.21
C GLU A 122 8.78 5.91 -6.87
N GLU A 123 8.70 6.77 -7.89
CA GLU A 123 9.87 7.29 -8.59
C GLU A 123 10.72 8.18 -7.67
N ILE A 124 10.08 9.02 -6.85
CA ILE A 124 10.76 9.85 -5.84
C ILE A 124 11.45 8.96 -4.79
N ALA A 125 10.76 7.93 -4.30
CA ALA A 125 11.31 6.99 -3.33
C ALA A 125 12.53 6.26 -3.88
N LEU A 126 12.45 5.77 -5.13
CA LEU A 126 13.56 5.12 -5.82
C LEU A 126 14.77 6.05 -5.96
N LYS A 127 14.55 7.31 -6.37
CA LYS A 127 15.61 8.31 -6.54
C LYS A 127 16.33 8.64 -5.23
N LEU A 128 15.61 8.64 -4.12
CA LEU A 128 16.14 8.93 -2.79
C LEU A 128 16.64 7.69 -2.03
N GLY A 129 16.44 6.48 -2.58
CA GLY A 129 16.86 5.23 -1.93
C GLY A 129 16.08 4.93 -0.64
N VAL A 130 14.83 5.37 -0.54
CA VAL A 130 13.97 5.17 0.64
C VAL A 130 12.69 4.40 0.28
N THR A 131 11.90 4.05 1.29
CA THR A 131 10.60 3.39 1.07
C THR A 131 9.55 4.41 0.60
N ILE A 132 8.59 3.95 -0.22
CA ILE A 132 7.42 4.76 -0.62
C ILE A 132 6.65 5.27 0.60
N ARG A 133 6.58 4.49 1.68
CA ARG A 133 5.94 4.89 2.93
C ARG A 133 6.61 6.12 3.54
N LYS A 134 7.94 6.15 3.58
CA LYS A 134 8.67 7.31 4.11
C LYS A 134 8.42 8.57 3.27
N ILE A 135 8.35 8.42 1.94
CA ILE A 135 7.95 9.52 1.06
C ILE A 135 6.52 9.96 1.36
N ARG A 136 5.56 9.03 1.44
CA ARG A 136 4.15 9.34 1.72
C ARG A 136 3.97 10.10 3.04
N GLU A 137 4.64 9.67 4.11
CA GLU A 137 4.67 10.38 5.40
C GLU A 137 5.22 11.80 5.25
N THR A 138 6.30 11.96 4.47
CA THR A 138 6.89 13.27 4.19
C THR A 138 5.97 14.18 3.37
N ILE A 139 5.27 13.62 2.38
CA ILE A 139 4.30 14.36 1.56
C ILE A 139 3.14 14.87 2.41
N GLU A 140 2.66 14.09 3.38
CA GLU A 140 1.63 14.55 4.32
C GLU A 140 2.12 15.71 5.20
N GLU A 141 3.38 15.70 5.62
CA GLU A 141 3.99 16.83 6.32
C GLU A 141 4.09 18.08 5.43
N LEU A 142 4.60 17.92 4.20
CA LEU A 142 4.69 19.00 3.21
C LEU A 142 3.32 19.56 2.83
N LYS A 143 2.28 18.73 2.83
CA LYS A 143 0.90 19.13 2.58
C LYS A 143 0.34 19.99 3.71
N LYS A 144 0.61 19.65 4.98
CA LYS A 144 0.19 20.46 6.15
C LYS A 144 0.74 21.89 6.11
N ILE A 145 1.96 22.05 5.58
CA ILE A 145 2.59 23.37 5.44
C ILE A 145 2.31 24.03 4.08
N GLY A 146 1.58 23.37 3.17
CA GLY A 146 1.13 23.88 1.89
C GLY A 146 2.19 23.90 0.78
N VAL A 147 3.30 23.17 0.96
CA VAL A 147 4.32 22.95 -0.09
C VAL A 147 3.83 21.91 -1.11
N VAL A 148 2.98 20.99 -0.68
CA VAL A 148 2.20 20.12 -1.56
C VAL A 148 0.75 20.57 -1.49
N GLU A 149 0.12 20.76 -2.64
CA GLU A 149 -1.30 21.10 -2.71
C GLU A 149 -2.15 19.83 -2.50
N GLU A 150 -1.93 18.82 -3.33
CA GLU A 150 -2.62 17.54 -3.26
C GLU A 150 -1.78 16.41 -3.86
N VAL A 151 -2.27 15.17 -3.70
CA VAL A 151 -1.69 13.99 -4.36
C VAL A 151 -2.74 13.45 -5.32
N LYS A 152 -2.44 13.55 -6.62
CA LYS A 152 -3.31 13.04 -7.67
C LYS A 152 -3.06 11.56 -7.87
N ILE A 153 -4.13 10.77 -7.86
CA ILE A 153 -4.08 9.33 -8.18
C ILE A 153 -4.44 9.14 -9.65
N ILE A 154 -3.55 8.47 -10.39
CA ILE A 154 -3.77 8.08 -11.79
C ILE A 154 -3.77 6.56 -11.83
N LYS A 155 -4.93 5.93 -12.11
CA LYS A 155 -5.08 4.48 -12.24
C LYS A 155 -4.93 4.02 -13.68
#